data_AF-A0A2H9RFG8-F1
#
_entry.id   AF-A0A2H9RFG8-F1
#
_cell.length_a   1.000
_cell.length_b   1.000
_cell.length_c   1.000
_cell.angle_alpha   90.00
_cell.angle_beta   90.00
_cell.angle_gamma   90.00
#
_symmetry.space_group_name_H-M   'P 1'
#
loop_
_entity.id
_entity.type
_entity.pdbx_description
1 polymer ?
#
loop_
_entity_poly.entity_id
_entity_poly.type
_entity_poly.pdbx_seq_one_letter_code
_entity_poly.pdbx_strand_id
1 'polypeptide(L)'
;IREVWEEYGVMVDTHTADGLKVGLEQRRPSLPLICLETALPAKFAETIREALGREPERPAALEGIEDLPQCCEVMDADVAKLKAFISAKIGM
;
A
#
# COMPACT_ATOMS: atom_id res chain seq x y z
N ILE A 1 7.97 -10.95 5.10
CA ILE A 1 8.42 -10.47 3.76
C ILE A 1 9.54 -11.34 3.23
N ARG A 2 10.76 -11.30 3.81
CA ARG A 2 11.92 -12.09 3.34
C ARG A 2 11.62 -13.58 3.21
N GLU A 3 11.06 -14.20 4.25
CA GLU A 3 10.67 -15.62 4.25
C GLU A 3 9.70 -15.96 3.10
N VAL A 4 8.66 -15.14 2.90
CA VAL A 4 7.67 -15.34 1.82
C VAL A 4 8.32 -15.24 0.44
N TRP A 5 9.25 -14.30 0.26
CA TRP A 5 10.01 -14.16 -0.98
C TRP A 5 10.93 -15.36 -1.23
N GLU A 6 11.67 -15.79 -0.22
CA GLU A 6 12.63 -16.91 -0.34
C GLU A 6 11.93 -18.25 -0.55
N GLU A 7 10.79 -18.49 0.10
CA GLU A 7 10.06 -19.76 0.02
C GLU A 7 9.12 -19.84 -1.18
N TYR A 8 8.41 -18.75 -1.51
CA TYR A 8 7.36 -18.76 -2.52
C TYR A 8 7.66 -17.92 -3.77
N GLY A 9 8.73 -17.11 -3.75
CA GLY A 9 9.01 -16.18 -4.84
C GLY A 9 7.98 -15.06 -4.98
N VAL A 10 7.16 -14.82 -3.95
CA VAL A 10 6.10 -13.81 -3.96
C VAL A 10 6.53 -12.64 -3.07
N MET A 11 6.52 -11.44 -3.64
CA MET A 11 6.76 -10.22 -2.88
C MET A 11 5.43 -9.74 -2.28
N VAL A 12 5.41 -9.53 -0.96
CA VAL A 12 4.23 -9.06 -0.23
C VAL A 12 4.53 -7.76 0.50
N ASP A 13 3.52 -6.90 0.61
CA ASP A 13 3.63 -5.65 1.37
C ASP A 13 3.64 -5.88 2.89
N THR A 14 3.78 -4.81 3.67
CA THR A 14 3.85 -4.89 5.13
C THR A 14 2.54 -5.38 5.76
N HIS A 15 1.39 -5.01 5.21
CA HIS A 15 0.07 -5.39 5.73
C HIS A 15 -0.22 -6.87 5.46
N THR A 16 0.12 -7.35 4.27
CA THR A 16 0.00 -8.76 3.92
C THR A 16 0.98 -9.62 4.73
N ALA A 17 2.20 -9.13 4.95
CA ALA A 17 3.16 -9.82 5.80
C ALA A 17 2.71 -9.93 7.26
N ASP A 18 2.07 -8.89 7.81
CA ASP A 18 1.45 -8.93 9.15
C ASP A 18 0.36 -10.01 9.22
N GLY A 19 -0.56 -9.99 8.25
CA GLY A 19 -1.63 -11.00 8.15
C GLY A 19 -1.11 -12.43 8.02
N LEU A 20 -0.06 -12.66 7.20
CA LEU A 20 0.58 -13.95 7.05
C LEU A 20 1.26 -14.41 8.34
N LYS A 21 2.01 -13.52 9.01
CA LYS A 21 2.72 -13.84 10.25
C LYS A 21 1.74 -14.34 11.31
N VAL A 22 0.73 -13.54 11.63
CA VAL A 22 -0.26 -13.90 12.66
C VAL A 22 -1.09 -15.11 12.22
N GLY A 23 -1.46 -15.16 10.94
CA GLY A 23 -2.21 -16.27 10.37
C GLY A 23 -1.50 -17.61 10.53
N LEU A 24 -0.22 -17.69 10.16
CA LEU A 24 0.58 -18.91 10.25
C LEU A 24 0.72 -19.41 11.69
N GLU A 25 0.89 -18.51 12.66
CA GLU A 25 0.91 -18.87 14.10
C GLU A 25 -0.42 -19.42 14.62
N GLN A 26 -1.54 -19.02 14.01
CA GLN A 26 -2.90 -19.43 14.41
C GLN A 26 -3.50 -20.52 13.52
N ARG A 27 -2.70 -21.08 12.59
CA ARG A 27 -3.16 -22.03 11.58
C ARG A 27 -3.71 -23.31 12.21
N ARG A 28 -4.88 -23.75 11.74
CA ARG A 28 -5.50 -25.03 12.13
C ARG A 28 -5.18 -26.11 11.09
N PRO A 29 -4.67 -27.30 11.48
CA PRO A 29 -4.14 -28.31 10.54
C PRO A 29 -5.08 -28.79 9.42
N SER A 30 -6.40 -28.63 9.59
CA SER A 30 -7.42 -29.08 8.63
C SER A 30 -8.18 -27.95 7.95
N LEU A 31 -7.87 -26.68 8.22
CA LEU A 31 -8.55 -25.54 7.61
C LEU A 31 -7.58 -24.76 6.70
N PRO A 32 -8.00 -24.40 5.48
CA PRO A 32 -7.21 -23.50 4.65
C PRO A 32 -7.10 -22.14 5.35
N LEU A 33 -5.89 -21.57 5.34
CA LEU A 33 -5.66 -20.21 5.75
C LEU A 33 -5.68 -19.32 4.49
N ILE A 34 -6.54 -18.30 4.50
CA ILE A 34 -6.58 -17.30 3.43
C ILE A 34 -6.17 -15.97 4.06
N CYS A 35 -5.05 -15.42 3.61
CA CYS A 35 -4.63 -14.06 3.95
C CYS A 35 -5.08 -13.12 2.83
N LEU A 36 -5.71 -12.00 3.18
CA LEU A 36 -6.10 -10.99 2.22
C LEU A 36 -4.89 -10.08 1.94
N GLU A 37 -4.54 -9.95 0.66
CA GLU A 37 -3.57 -8.94 0.22
C GLU A 37 -4.29 -7.59 0.16
N THR A 38 -3.97 -6.69 1.08
CA THR A 38 -4.68 -5.40 1.22
C THR A 38 -3.98 -4.25 0.51
N ALA A 39 -2.73 -4.44 0.08
CA ALA A 39 -1.97 -3.49 -0.70
C ALA A 39 -0.88 -4.19 -1.52
N LEU A 40 -0.51 -3.58 -2.65
CA LEU A 40 0.65 -4.02 -3.43
C LEU A 40 1.96 -3.56 -2.78
N PRO A 41 3.06 -4.33 -2.91
CA PRO A 41 4.39 -3.95 -2.40
C PRO A 41 4.87 -2.55 -2.84
N ALA A 42 4.51 -2.15 -4.07
CA ALA A 42 4.84 -0.84 -4.64
C ALA A 42 4.40 0.35 -3.78
N LYS A 43 3.37 0.19 -2.95
CA LYS A 43 2.89 1.25 -2.04
C LYS A 43 3.80 1.47 -0.83
N PHE A 44 4.71 0.54 -0.52
CA PHE A 44 5.55 0.54 0.67
C PHE A 44 7.02 0.19 0.35
N ALA A 45 7.58 0.84 -0.68
CA ALA A 45 8.88 0.50 -1.25
C ALA A 45 10.05 0.54 -0.24
N GLU A 46 10.01 1.42 0.76
CA GLU A 46 11.05 1.49 1.79
C GLU A 46 11.18 0.18 2.57
N THR A 47 10.07 -0.36 3.06
CA THR A 47 10.10 -1.62 3.82
C THR A 47 10.46 -2.81 2.92
N ILE A 48 10.11 -2.76 1.64
CA ILE A 48 10.56 -3.78 0.68
C ILE A 48 12.07 -3.72 0.48
N ARG A 49 12.65 -2.53 0.32
CA ARG A 49 14.11 -2.35 0.24
C ARG A 49 14.82 -2.83 1.50
N GLU A 50 14.29 -2.51 2.68
CA GLU A 50 14.82 -2.99 3.95
C GLU A 50 14.80 -4.52 4.02
N ALA A 51 13.66 -5.13 3.67
CA ALA A 51 13.46 -6.56 3.80
C ALA A 51 14.21 -7.38 2.74
N LEU A 52 14.33 -6.88 1.51
CA LEU A 52 14.78 -7.66 0.34
C LEU A 52 15.99 -7.05 -0.39
N GLY A 53 16.42 -5.84 -0.05
CA GLY A 53 17.54 -5.15 -0.70
C GLY A 53 17.26 -4.74 -2.16
N ARG A 54 15.99 -4.62 -2.56
CA ARG A 54 15.58 -4.29 -3.93
C ARG A 54 14.28 -3.51 -3.97
N GLU A 55 14.03 -2.84 -5.10
CA GLU A 55 12.76 -2.16 -5.35
C GLU A 55 11.61 -3.16 -5.55
N PRO A 56 10.37 -2.79 -5.14
CA PRO A 56 9.20 -3.57 -5.45
C PRO A 56 8.88 -3.56 -6.95
N GLU A 57 8.25 -4.64 -7.41
CA GLU A 57 7.66 -4.68 -8.74
C GLU A 57 6.49 -3.69 -8.82
N ARG A 58 6.41 -2.98 -9.95
CA ARG A 58 5.35 -2.00 -10.22
C ARG A 58 4.51 -2.49 -11.40
N PRO A 59 3.18 -2.35 -11.35
CA PRO A 59 2.35 -2.53 -12.53
C PRO A 59 2.77 -1.57 -13.63
N ALA A 60 2.88 -2.04 -14.87
CA ALA A 60 3.29 -1.23 -16.02
C ALA A 60 2.44 0.05 -16.19
N ALA A 61 1.15 -0.03 -15.89
CA ALA A 61 0.22 1.10 -15.95
C ALA A 61 0.54 2.23 -14.94
N LEU A 62 1.39 1.98 -13.95
CA LEU A 62 1.78 2.93 -12.90
C LEU A 62 3.23 3.39 -13.03
N GLU A 63 3.96 3.00 -14.08
CA GLU A 63 5.32 3.49 -14.33
C GLU A 63 5.29 5.01 -14.59
N GLY A 64 6.15 5.76 -13.88
CA GLY A 64 6.27 7.22 -14.03
C GLY A 64 5.10 8.04 -13.47
N ILE A 65 4.17 7.42 -12.72
CA ILE A 65 3.02 8.16 -12.16
C ILE A 65 3.45 9.29 -11.21
N GLU A 66 4.55 9.13 -10.49
CA GLU A 66 5.11 10.16 -9.61
C GLU A 66 5.72 11.35 -10.36
N ASP A 67 6.09 11.16 -11.63
CA ASP A 67 6.68 12.21 -12.47
C ASP A 67 5.61 13.12 -13.10
N LEU A 68 4.33 12.76 -13.00
CA LEU A 68 3.23 13.55 -13.54
C LEU A 68 2.94 14.77 -12.67
N PRO A 69 2.49 15.90 -13.27
CA PRO A 69 2.05 17.06 -12.52
C PRO A 69 0.91 16.71 -11.56
N GLN A 70 1.06 17.07 -10.28
CA GLN A 70 0.01 16.93 -9.29
C GLN A 70 -0.89 18.17 -9.29
N CYS A 71 -2.21 17.95 -9.26
CA CYS A 71 -3.21 19.01 -9.17
C CYS A 71 -3.87 18.98 -7.78
N CYS A 72 -3.27 19.72 -6.84
CA CYS A 72 -3.67 19.75 -5.44
C CYS A 72 -3.75 21.21 -4.94
N GLU A 73 -4.72 21.51 -4.07
CA GLU A 73 -4.80 22.79 -3.35
C GLU A 73 -4.29 22.59 -1.91
N VAL A 74 -3.29 23.35 -1.47
CA VAL A 74 -2.79 23.30 -0.10
C VAL A 74 -3.68 24.15 0.80
N MET A 75 -4.14 23.59 1.92
CA MET A 75 -5.03 24.25 2.85
C MET A 75 -4.59 24.01 4.30
N ASP A 76 -4.77 25.00 5.17
CA ASP A 76 -4.68 24.79 6.62
C ASP A 76 -5.76 23.82 7.10
N ALA A 77 -5.56 23.20 8.26
CA ALA A 77 -6.55 22.36 8.93
C ALA A 77 -7.72 23.20 9.50
N ASP A 78 -8.52 23.79 8.62
CA ASP A 78 -9.63 24.70 8.92
C ASP A 78 -10.89 24.27 8.17
N VAL A 79 -11.91 23.88 8.94
CA VAL A 79 -13.19 23.40 8.41
C VAL A 79 -13.99 24.47 7.67
N ALA A 80 -13.86 25.75 8.06
CA ALA A 80 -14.56 26.85 7.40
C ALA A 80 -13.95 27.12 6.01
N LYS A 81 -12.62 27.15 5.92
CA LYS A 81 -11.91 27.28 4.63
C LYS A 81 -12.22 26.11 3.70
N LEU A 82 -12.21 24.88 4.21
CA LEU A 82 -12.55 23.69 3.41
C LEU A 82 -13.96 23.77 2.82
N LYS A 83 -14.96 24.14 3.63
CA LYS A 83 -16.35 24.30 3.17
C LYS A 83 -16.46 25.37 2.08
N ALA A 84 -15.84 26.54 2.29
CA ALA A 84 -15.86 27.62 1.32
C ALA A 84 -15.22 27.21 -0.02
N PHE A 85 -14.10 26.48 0.01
CA PHE A 85 -13.45 25.95 -1.18
C PHE A 85 -14.37 24.98 -1.95
N ILE A 86 -15.01 24.04 -1.25
CA ILE A 86 -15.94 23.09 -1.88
C ILE A 86 -17.10 23.83 -2.53
N SER A 87 -17.77 24.74 -1.81
CA SER A 87 -18.88 25.56 -2.32
C SER A 87 -18.50 26.33 -3.59
N ALA A 88 -17.35 27.01 -3.57
CA ALA A 88 -16.85 27.76 -4.72
C ALA A 88 -16.56 26.87 -5.95
N LYS A 89 -16.13 25.62 -5.76
CA LYS A 89 -15.84 24.67 -6.86
C LYS A 89 -17.09 24.05 -7.48
N ILE A 90 -18.20 23.98 -6.75
CA ILE A 90 -19.48 23.42 -7.24
C ILE A 90 -20.53 24.49 -7.58
N GLY A 91 -20.19 25.79 -7.47
CA GLY A 91 -21.05 26.91 -7.83
C GLY A 91 -22.16 27.22 -6.83
N MET A 92 -21.95 26.91 -5.54
CA MET A 92 -22.87 27.20 -4.43
C MET A 92 -22.38 28.36 -3.56
#